data_AF-M6GCZ7-F1
#
_entry.id   AF-M6GCZ7-F1
#
_cell.length_a   1.000
_cell.length_b   1.000
_cell.length_c   1.000
_cell.angle_alpha   90.00
_cell.angle_beta   90.00
_cell.angle_gamma   90.00
#
_symmetry.space_group_name_H-M   'P 1'
#
loop_
_entity.id
_entity.type
_entity.pdbx_description
1 polymer ?
#
loop_
_entity_poly.entity_id
_entity_poly.type
_entity_poly.pdbx_seq_one_letter_code
_entity_poly.pdbx_strand_id
1 'polypeptide(L)'
;MAAVLQTQTIPDQSVLKRIDSTDKKEEALFFSPLENPKITSHFGWRDLNINGKASRQFHLGVDLVSENKNVFAPEECVIRSVLGRDEKHPVRFKYQNGTWIDLLENGKIPKGRAWTPYVIAVGIDSKNLYKFKHIDPCVAVGETLQAGDQIGSYDNLGYSMGAHLHFEIWLWDEKRQDWKKSPINPEKFLKEKKVL
;
A
#
# COMPACT_ATOMS: atom_id res chain seq x y z
N MET A 1 3.13 -20.37 21.50
CA MET A 1 3.61 -19.25 20.66
C MET A 1 2.46 -18.79 19.77
N ALA A 2 2.13 -17.49 19.74
CA ALA A 2 1.16 -17.01 18.76
C ALA A 2 1.78 -17.14 17.36
N ALA A 3 1.02 -17.63 16.38
CA ALA A 3 1.50 -17.77 15.01
C ALA A 3 1.97 -16.39 14.49
N VAL A 4 3.15 -16.37 13.87
CA VAL A 4 3.64 -15.19 13.15
C VAL A 4 2.75 -15.04 11.91
N LEU A 5 2.21 -13.84 11.68
CA LEU A 5 1.49 -13.53 10.45
C LEU A 5 2.38 -13.82 9.24
N GLN A 6 1.86 -14.56 8.29
CA GLN A 6 2.56 -14.90 7.06
C GLN A 6 1.89 -14.19 5.88
N THR A 7 2.72 -13.63 5.01
CA THR A 7 2.27 -13.11 3.73
C THR A 7 1.81 -14.27 2.85
N GLN A 8 0.59 -14.16 2.34
CA GLN A 8 0.15 -14.99 1.23
C GLN A 8 0.63 -14.33 -0.07
N THR A 9 1.21 -15.11 -0.99
CA THR A 9 1.67 -14.58 -2.27
C THR A 9 1.59 -15.64 -3.36
N ILE A 10 1.28 -15.22 -4.59
CA ILE A 10 1.49 -16.03 -5.78
C ILE A 10 2.77 -15.61 -6.52
N PRO A 11 3.44 -16.52 -7.26
CA PRO A 11 4.66 -16.19 -8.00
C PRO A 11 4.44 -15.16 -9.11
N ASP A 12 5.43 -14.32 -9.33
CA ASP A 12 5.40 -13.23 -10.33
C ASP A 12 5.13 -13.76 -11.73
N GLN A 13 5.77 -14.88 -12.07
CA GLN A 13 5.56 -15.55 -13.37
C GLN A 13 4.10 -16.00 -13.54
N SER A 14 3.43 -16.41 -12.47
CA SER A 14 2.01 -16.79 -12.53
C SER A 14 1.11 -15.59 -12.78
N VAL A 15 1.42 -14.45 -12.14
CA VAL A 15 0.71 -13.18 -12.35
C VAL A 15 0.93 -12.68 -13.78
N LEU A 16 2.19 -12.59 -14.21
CA LEU A 16 2.56 -12.07 -15.53
C LEU A 16 2.02 -12.95 -16.66
N LYS A 17 2.09 -14.28 -16.54
CA LYS A 17 1.51 -15.19 -17.53
C LYS A 17 -0.01 -14.98 -17.69
N ARG A 18 -0.72 -14.71 -16.60
CA ARG A 18 -2.15 -14.39 -16.65
C ARG A 18 -2.38 -13.07 -17.38
N ILE A 19 -1.63 -12.03 -17.02
CA ILE A 19 -1.74 -10.71 -17.66
C ILE A 19 -1.45 -10.78 -19.15
N ASP A 20 -0.39 -11.50 -19.55
CA ASP A 20 0.01 -11.65 -20.95
C ASP A 20 -0.98 -12.48 -21.78
N SER A 21 -1.86 -13.25 -21.13
CA SER A 21 -2.93 -13.99 -21.78
C SER A 21 -4.24 -13.22 -21.93
N THR A 22 -4.34 -12.03 -21.34
CA THR A 22 -5.53 -11.17 -21.42
C THR A 22 -5.40 -10.20 -22.59
N ASP A 23 -6.51 -9.98 -23.30
CA ASP A 23 -6.57 -8.94 -24.34
C ASP A 23 -6.37 -7.57 -23.71
N LYS A 24 -5.29 -6.88 -24.12
CA LYS A 24 -5.00 -5.54 -23.63
C LYS A 24 -5.98 -4.53 -24.20
N LYS A 25 -6.48 -3.63 -23.35
CA LYS A 25 -7.28 -2.49 -23.79
C LYS A 25 -6.38 -1.45 -24.47
N GLU A 26 -6.91 -0.73 -25.45
CA GLU A 26 -6.17 0.38 -26.13
C GLU A 26 -5.78 1.48 -25.14
N GLU A 27 -6.64 1.75 -24.15
CA GLU A 27 -6.36 2.66 -23.04
C GLU A 27 -6.78 2.04 -21.69
N ALA A 28 -5.87 2.05 -20.73
CA ALA A 28 -6.14 1.63 -19.36
C ALA A 28 -7.04 2.64 -18.65
N LEU A 29 -8.18 2.18 -18.13
CA LEU A 29 -9.04 2.97 -17.25
C LEU A 29 -8.41 3.02 -15.85
N PHE A 30 -8.19 4.24 -15.35
CA PHE A 30 -7.70 4.45 -13.99
C PHE A 30 -8.83 4.92 -13.06
N PHE A 31 -8.78 4.44 -11.83
CA PHE A 31 -9.65 4.82 -10.72
C PHE A 31 -8.81 5.34 -9.55
N SER A 32 -9.37 6.25 -8.76
CA SER A 32 -8.67 6.75 -7.57
C SER A 32 -8.65 5.67 -6.49
N PRO A 33 -7.54 5.44 -5.76
CA PRO A 33 -7.52 4.41 -4.73
C PRO A 33 -8.42 4.74 -3.52
N LEU A 34 -8.95 5.98 -3.42
CA LEU A 34 -9.93 6.42 -2.42
C LEU A 34 -10.95 7.36 -3.07
N GLU A 35 -12.14 7.49 -2.49
CA GLU A 35 -13.13 8.51 -2.87
C GLU A 35 -12.75 9.89 -2.32
N ASN A 36 -12.69 10.92 -3.17
CA ASN A 36 -12.37 12.31 -2.79
C ASN A 36 -11.13 12.42 -1.87
N PRO A 37 -9.97 11.90 -2.30
CA PRO A 37 -8.78 11.80 -1.46
C PRO A 37 -8.21 13.17 -1.07
N LYS A 38 -7.67 13.25 0.14
CA LYS A 38 -6.82 14.34 0.61
C LYS A 38 -5.44 13.77 0.92
N ILE A 39 -4.39 14.45 0.43
CA ILE A 39 -3.01 14.10 0.75
C ILE A 39 -2.69 14.58 2.17
N THR A 40 -2.13 13.69 2.98
CA THR A 40 -1.64 13.99 4.33
C THR A 40 -0.12 13.93 4.42
N SER A 41 0.54 13.18 3.52
CA SER A 41 1.98 13.19 3.37
C SER A 41 2.40 12.93 1.93
N HIS A 42 3.26 13.80 1.40
CA HIS A 42 3.77 13.73 0.04
C HIS A 42 4.88 12.67 -0.11
N PHE A 43 5.09 12.23 -1.35
CA PHE A 43 6.26 11.44 -1.73
C PHE A 43 7.55 12.26 -1.56
N GLY A 44 8.61 11.64 -1.03
CA GLY A 44 9.93 12.27 -0.88
C GLY A 44 10.40 12.41 0.56
N TRP A 45 11.39 13.28 0.79
CA TRP A 45 11.99 13.46 2.12
C TRP A 45 11.03 14.13 3.09
N ARG A 46 10.90 13.56 4.29
CA ARG A 46 10.16 14.15 5.42
C ARG A 46 10.93 13.98 6.73
N ASP A 47 10.70 14.91 7.64
CA ASP A 47 11.19 14.86 9.01
C ASP A 47 10.04 14.47 9.95
N LEU A 48 10.28 13.43 10.74
CA LEU A 48 9.36 12.92 11.75
C LEU A 48 9.93 13.16 13.15
N ASN A 49 9.08 13.17 14.17
CA ASN A 49 9.50 13.17 15.56
C ASN A 49 9.12 11.84 16.22
N ILE A 50 10.12 10.98 16.44
CA ILE A 50 9.95 9.62 17.01
C ILE A 50 10.80 9.52 18.28
N ASN A 51 10.20 9.06 19.38
CA ASN A 51 10.83 8.94 20.69
C ASN A 51 11.52 10.24 21.15
N GLY A 52 10.90 11.39 20.85
CA GLY A 52 11.42 12.72 21.15
C GLY A 52 12.60 13.17 20.29
N LYS A 53 12.92 12.45 19.21
CA LYS A 53 14.06 12.75 18.33
C LYS A 53 13.60 12.96 16.88
N ALA A 54 14.26 13.91 16.21
CA ALA A 54 14.07 14.10 14.77
C ALA A 54 14.55 12.85 14.01
N SER A 55 13.73 12.37 13.07
CA SER A 55 14.00 11.21 12.22
C SER A 55 13.69 11.59 10.78
N ARG A 56 14.76 11.75 9.97
CA ARG A 56 14.64 12.04 8.55
C ARG A 56 14.47 10.75 7.76
N GLN A 57 13.39 10.64 7.00
CA GLN A 57 13.04 9.44 6.26
C GLN A 57 12.56 9.78 4.85
N PHE A 58 12.90 8.93 3.88
CA PHE A 58 12.35 9.06 2.52
C PHE A 58 11.03 8.30 2.44
N HIS A 59 9.97 9.00 2.08
CA HIS A 59 8.62 8.48 1.93
C HIS A 59 8.44 7.91 0.51
N LEU A 60 8.34 6.58 0.40
CA LEU A 60 8.30 5.83 -0.86
C LEU A 60 6.94 5.89 -1.59
N GLY A 61 5.93 6.52 -0.99
CA GLY A 61 4.57 6.59 -1.52
C GLY A 61 3.91 7.93 -1.22
N VAL A 62 2.59 7.95 -1.27
CA VAL A 62 1.75 9.06 -0.82
C VAL A 62 0.80 8.57 0.26
N ASP A 63 0.59 9.38 1.29
CA ASP A 63 -0.35 9.08 2.37
C ASP A 63 -1.66 9.83 2.09
N LEU A 64 -2.76 9.09 1.91
CA LEU A 64 -4.07 9.59 1.52
C LEU A 64 -5.12 9.30 2.60
N VAL A 65 -6.09 10.19 2.73
CA VAL A 65 -7.29 10.01 3.56
C VAL A 65 -8.54 10.43 2.80
N SER A 66 -9.68 9.90 3.19
CA SER A 66 -11.01 10.19 2.65
C SER A 66 -12.05 10.06 3.77
N GLU A 67 -13.27 10.55 3.53
CA GLU A 67 -14.38 10.37 4.49
C GLU A 67 -14.78 8.90 4.59
N ASN A 68 -14.91 8.25 3.44
CA ASN A 68 -15.07 6.79 3.33
C ASN A 68 -13.69 6.12 3.34
N LYS A 69 -13.44 5.20 4.28
CA LYS A 69 -12.15 4.52 4.42
C LYS A 69 -11.92 3.37 3.43
N ASN A 70 -12.88 3.06 2.57
CA ASN A 70 -12.74 2.01 1.57
C ASN A 70 -11.60 2.33 0.59
N VAL A 71 -10.83 1.30 0.25
CA VAL A 71 -9.71 1.37 -0.69
C VAL A 71 -10.08 0.62 -1.95
N PHE A 72 -9.82 1.21 -3.11
CA PHE A 72 -10.26 0.71 -4.40
C PHE A 72 -9.10 0.36 -5.35
N ALA A 73 -9.34 -0.58 -6.25
CA ALA A 73 -8.39 -0.97 -7.29
C ALA A 73 -8.21 0.18 -8.30
N PRO A 74 -6.96 0.63 -8.58
CA PRO A 74 -6.70 1.77 -9.44
C PRO A 74 -6.84 1.47 -10.93
N GLU A 75 -6.88 0.20 -11.31
CA GLU A 75 -7.19 -0.30 -12.65
C GLU A 75 -7.61 -1.77 -12.53
N GLU A 76 -7.94 -2.42 -13.64
CA GLU A 76 -8.11 -3.87 -13.63
C GLU A 76 -6.79 -4.55 -13.23
N CYS A 77 -6.80 -5.39 -12.20
CA CYS A 77 -5.58 -5.90 -11.60
C CYS A 77 -5.70 -7.31 -11.03
N VAL A 78 -4.56 -7.97 -10.84
CA VAL A 78 -4.44 -9.26 -10.15
C VAL A 78 -3.80 -9.05 -8.79
N ILE A 79 -4.41 -9.57 -7.73
CA ILE A 79 -3.85 -9.52 -6.37
C ILE A 79 -2.69 -10.51 -6.26
N ARG A 80 -1.48 -9.99 -6.08
CA ARG A 80 -0.24 -10.78 -5.99
C ARG A 80 0.04 -11.23 -4.57
N SER A 81 -0.04 -10.31 -3.61
CA SER A 81 0.34 -10.59 -2.21
C SER A 81 -0.62 -9.92 -1.24
N VAL A 82 -0.90 -10.60 -0.13
CA VAL A 82 -1.72 -10.09 0.96
C VAL A 82 -1.05 -10.42 2.29
N LEU A 83 -0.93 -9.42 3.16
CA LEU A 83 -0.61 -9.58 4.57
C LEU A 83 -1.72 -8.94 5.39
N GLY A 84 -2.43 -9.75 6.17
CA GLY A 84 -3.49 -9.28 7.08
C GLY A 84 -2.95 -8.55 8.32
N ARG A 85 -3.86 -7.90 9.05
CA ARG A 85 -3.52 -7.13 10.26
C ARG A 85 -3.12 -8.02 11.44
N ASP A 86 -2.29 -7.48 12.31
CA ASP A 86 -2.00 -8.06 13.62
C ASP A 86 -3.09 -7.70 14.62
N GLU A 87 -3.99 -8.64 14.92
CA GLU A 87 -5.13 -8.37 15.80
C GLU A 87 -4.74 -8.05 17.25
N LYS A 88 -3.59 -8.56 17.75
CA LYS A 88 -3.20 -8.29 19.16
C LYS A 88 -2.32 -7.06 19.31
N HIS A 89 -1.54 -6.71 18.29
CA HIS A 89 -0.73 -5.50 18.25
C HIS A 89 -0.96 -4.77 16.92
N PRO A 90 -2.14 -4.17 16.72
CA PRO A 90 -2.54 -3.65 15.43
C PRO A 90 -1.76 -2.41 15.00
N VAL A 91 -1.11 -1.69 15.92
CA VAL A 91 -0.37 -0.45 15.63
C VAL A 91 0.95 -0.41 16.39
N ARG A 92 2.02 0.08 15.74
CA ARG A 92 3.37 0.20 16.31
C ARG A 92 3.60 1.52 17.05
N PHE A 93 2.99 2.61 16.61
CA PHE A 93 3.25 3.94 17.15
C PHE A 93 2.07 4.49 17.93
N LYS A 94 2.37 5.25 19.00
CA LYS A 94 1.38 6.01 19.76
C LYS A 94 1.85 7.45 19.92
N TYR A 95 0.99 8.41 19.59
CA TYR A 95 1.30 9.82 19.83
C TYR A 95 1.06 10.18 21.29
N GLN A 96 2.07 10.73 21.96
CA GLN A 96 1.96 11.26 23.32
C GLN A 96 3.05 12.30 23.59
N ASN A 97 2.72 13.32 24.39
CA ASN A 97 3.65 14.38 24.79
C ASN A 97 4.40 15.04 23.60
N GLY A 98 3.69 15.27 22.49
CA GLY A 98 4.25 15.96 21.32
C GLY A 98 5.16 15.12 20.41
N THR A 99 5.20 13.79 20.58
CA THR A 99 6.05 12.90 19.79
C THR A 99 5.39 11.54 19.56
N TRP A 100 5.80 10.85 18.49
CA TRP A 100 5.42 9.47 18.25
C TRP A 100 6.30 8.53 19.06
N ILE A 101 5.68 7.63 19.80
CA ILE A 101 6.39 6.65 20.61
C ILE A 101 6.38 5.30 19.90
N ASP A 102 7.58 4.77 19.64
CA ASP A 102 7.75 3.42 19.10
C ASP A 102 7.53 2.41 20.23
N LEU A 103 6.37 1.74 20.18
CA LEU A 103 5.98 0.77 21.20
C LEU A 103 6.82 -0.51 21.12
N LEU A 104 7.41 -0.83 19.96
CA LEU A 104 8.31 -1.98 19.83
C LEU A 104 9.67 -1.67 20.45
N GLU A 105 10.24 -0.50 20.17
CA GLU A 105 11.53 -0.08 20.75
C GLU A 105 11.44 0.03 22.28
N ASN A 106 10.32 0.54 22.79
CA ASN A 106 10.08 0.69 24.23
C ASN A 106 9.56 -0.58 24.92
N GLY A 107 9.60 -1.74 24.25
CA GLY A 107 9.27 -3.04 24.82
C GLY A 107 7.79 -3.25 25.18
N LYS A 108 6.89 -2.39 24.69
CA LYS A 108 5.43 -2.53 24.84
C LYS A 108 4.84 -3.51 23.82
N ILE A 109 5.53 -3.74 22.70
CA ILE A 109 5.17 -4.70 21.66
C ILE A 109 6.34 -5.70 21.49
N PRO A 110 6.07 -7.02 21.42
CA PRO A 110 7.11 -8.01 21.14
C PRO A 110 7.73 -7.85 19.74
N LYS A 111 8.99 -8.25 19.57
CA LYS A 111 9.63 -8.30 18.24
C LYS A 111 8.81 -9.17 17.27
N GLY A 112 8.75 -8.76 16.00
CA GLY A 112 8.03 -9.49 14.95
C GLY A 112 6.50 -9.30 14.96
N ARG A 113 6.00 -8.27 15.65
CA ARG A 113 4.57 -7.89 15.73
C ARG A 113 4.34 -6.50 15.15
N ALA A 114 3.07 -6.13 14.98
CA ALA A 114 2.67 -4.84 14.38
C ALA A 114 3.31 -4.62 13.00
N TRP A 115 3.42 -5.68 12.21
CA TRP A 115 3.78 -5.56 10.80
C TRP A 115 2.71 -4.76 10.07
N THR A 116 3.15 -3.90 9.14
CA THR A 116 2.24 -3.16 8.28
C THR A 116 1.46 -4.14 7.41
N PRO A 117 0.13 -4.26 7.58
CA PRO A 117 -0.66 -5.04 6.65
C PRO A 117 -0.66 -4.37 5.29
N TYR A 118 -0.72 -5.18 4.24
CA TYR A 118 -0.64 -4.69 2.88
C TYR A 118 -1.35 -5.59 1.88
N VAL A 119 -1.71 -4.97 0.76
CA VAL A 119 -2.04 -5.65 -0.49
C VAL A 119 -1.07 -5.20 -1.57
N ILE A 120 -0.58 -6.14 -2.37
CA ILE A 120 0.18 -5.87 -3.59
C ILE A 120 -0.65 -6.37 -4.76
N ALA A 121 -0.96 -5.47 -5.70
CA ALA A 121 -1.69 -5.78 -6.92
C ALA A 121 -0.84 -5.44 -8.14
N VAL A 122 -1.09 -6.13 -9.26
CA VAL A 122 -0.44 -5.85 -10.55
C VAL A 122 -1.50 -5.53 -11.58
N GLY A 123 -1.42 -4.34 -12.19
CA GLY A 123 -2.33 -3.90 -13.24
C GLY A 123 -2.26 -4.80 -14.48
N ILE A 124 -3.40 -5.11 -15.08
CA ILE A 124 -3.48 -5.94 -16.29
C ILE A 124 -2.98 -5.15 -17.50
N ASP A 125 -3.46 -3.92 -17.69
CA ASP A 125 -3.11 -3.14 -18.87
C ASP A 125 -1.71 -2.53 -18.73
N SER A 126 -1.41 -1.94 -17.57
CA SER A 126 -0.16 -1.20 -17.35
C SER A 126 1.02 -2.05 -16.90
N LYS A 127 0.77 -3.27 -16.38
CA LYS A 127 1.74 -4.09 -15.61
C LYS A 127 2.34 -3.38 -14.39
N ASN A 128 1.84 -2.21 -14.00
CA ASN A 128 2.32 -1.51 -12.82
C ASN A 128 2.04 -2.33 -11.56
N LEU A 129 2.96 -2.28 -10.61
CA LEU A 129 2.76 -2.86 -9.29
C LEU A 129 2.31 -1.77 -8.33
N TYR A 130 1.19 -2.03 -7.67
CA TYR A 130 0.54 -1.17 -6.70
C TYR A 130 0.73 -1.76 -5.31
N LYS A 131 1.14 -0.94 -4.34
CA LYS A 131 1.19 -1.35 -2.93
C LYS A 131 0.26 -0.49 -2.11
N PHE A 132 -0.66 -1.13 -1.41
CA PHE A 132 -1.57 -0.54 -0.45
C PHE A 132 -1.11 -0.96 0.94
N LYS A 133 -0.78 -0.01 1.80
CA LYS A 133 -0.30 -0.26 3.16
C LYS A 133 -1.23 0.38 4.19
N HIS A 134 -1.16 -0.14 5.41
CA HIS A 134 -2.05 0.25 6.53
C HIS A 134 -3.52 -0.11 6.24
N ILE A 135 -3.71 -1.16 5.46
CA ILE A 135 -5.01 -1.63 4.97
C ILE A 135 -5.46 -2.88 5.75
N ASP A 136 -6.76 -3.00 5.99
CA ASP A 136 -7.46 -4.23 6.38
C ASP A 136 -8.04 -4.86 5.10
N PRO A 137 -7.39 -5.90 4.52
CA PRO A 137 -7.75 -6.44 3.22
C PRO A 137 -9.09 -7.20 3.24
N CYS A 138 -9.89 -7.08 2.18
CA CYS A 138 -11.07 -7.90 1.94
C CYS A 138 -10.96 -8.79 0.68
N VAL A 139 -9.74 -8.98 0.17
CA VAL A 139 -9.42 -9.69 -1.08
C VAL A 139 -8.43 -10.84 -0.84
N ALA A 140 -8.35 -11.76 -1.79
CA ALA A 140 -7.44 -12.91 -1.73
C ALA A 140 -6.37 -12.89 -2.83
N VAL A 141 -5.24 -13.58 -2.61
CA VAL A 141 -4.21 -13.72 -3.64
C VAL A 141 -4.74 -14.50 -4.86
N GLY A 142 -4.39 -14.03 -6.06
CA GLY A 142 -4.86 -14.59 -7.33
C GLY A 142 -6.26 -14.12 -7.74
N GLU A 143 -6.93 -13.28 -6.95
CA GLU A 143 -8.16 -12.61 -7.36
C GLU A 143 -7.87 -11.59 -8.47
N THR A 144 -8.79 -11.48 -9.43
CA THR A 144 -8.78 -10.44 -10.46
C THR A 144 -9.90 -9.45 -10.14
N LEU A 145 -9.55 -8.18 -10.07
CA LEU A 145 -10.46 -7.08 -9.76
C LEU A 145 -10.59 -6.16 -10.97
N GLN A 146 -11.77 -5.56 -11.16
CA GLN A 146 -11.97 -4.44 -12.08
C GLN A 146 -11.52 -3.12 -11.42
N ALA A 147 -11.29 -2.10 -12.24
CA ALA A 147 -11.02 -0.76 -11.75
C ALA A 147 -12.20 -0.26 -10.89
N GLY A 148 -11.91 0.22 -9.67
CA GLY A 148 -12.94 0.67 -8.72
C GLY A 148 -13.50 -0.42 -7.80
N ASP A 149 -13.14 -1.69 -7.98
CA ASP A 149 -13.51 -2.73 -7.02
C ASP A 149 -12.81 -2.51 -5.67
N GLN A 150 -13.48 -2.88 -4.58
CA GLN A 150 -12.94 -2.69 -3.23
C GLN A 150 -11.84 -3.71 -2.92
N ILE A 151 -10.70 -3.23 -2.43
CA ILE A 151 -9.54 -4.03 -1.98
C ILE A 151 -9.56 -4.23 -0.45
N GLY A 152 -10.13 -3.27 0.28
CA GLY A 152 -10.18 -3.30 1.74
C GLY A 152 -10.62 -1.96 2.31
N SER A 153 -10.21 -1.68 3.54
CA SER A 153 -10.31 -0.34 4.15
C SER A 153 -9.00 0.04 4.83
N TYR A 154 -8.63 1.32 4.83
CA TYR A 154 -7.42 1.75 5.53
C TYR A 154 -7.73 2.10 7.00
N ASP A 155 -6.74 1.91 7.88
CA ASP A 155 -6.81 2.43 9.24
C ASP A 155 -5.40 2.69 9.81
N ASN A 156 -5.30 3.00 11.11
CA ASN A 156 -4.00 3.16 11.78
C ASN A 156 -3.37 1.79 12.10
N LEU A 157 -2.81 1.11 11.08
CA LEU A 157 -2.32 -0.27 11.20
C LEU A 157 -0.81 -0.44 10.94
N GLY A 158 -0.15 -1.24 11.77
CA GLY A 158 1.27 -1.60 11.71
C GLY A 158 2.22 -0.43 11.91
N TYR A 159 3.19 -0.23 11.00
CA TYR A 159 4.12 0.91 11.01
C TYR A 159 3.41 2.20 10.56
N SER A 160 2.33 2.59 11.24
CA SER A 160 1.53 3.78 10.93
C SER A 160 1.55 4.78 12.09
N MET A 161 1.52 6.06 11.74
CA MET A 161 1.49 7.20 12.65
C MET A 161 0.17 7.98 12.49
N GLY A 162 -0.95 7.26 12.39
CA GLY A 162 -2.28 7.83 12.16
C GLY A 162 -3.04 7.10 11.05
N ALA A 163 -4.37 7.16 11.04
CA ALA A 163 -5.16 6.45 10.03
C ALA A 163 -5.02 7.09 8.64
N HIS A 164 -4.47 6.35 7.68
CA HIS A 164 -4.33 6.74 6.28
C HIS A 164 -4.08 5.51 5.40
N LEU A 165 -4.32 5.63 4.09
CA LEU A 165 -3.78 4.73 3.09
C LEU A 165 -2.38 5.20 2.70
N HIS A 166 -1.38 4.34 2.82
CA HIS A 166 -0.10 4.58 2.16
C HIS A 166 -0.07 3.84 0.81
N PHE A 167 0.11 4.59 -0.27
CA PHE A 167 0.01 4.09 -1.64
C PHE A 167 1.33 4.26 -2.40
N GLU A 168 1.84 3.19 -3.00
CA GLU A 168 3.03 3.19 -3.86
C GLU A 168 2.71 2.70 -5.28
N ILE A 169 3.39 3.25 -6.28
CA ILE A 169 3.31 2.80 -7.67
C ILE A 169 4.71 2.49 -8.19
N TRP A 170 4.87 1.28 -8.72
CA TRP A 170 6.11 0.77 -9.27
C TRP A 170 5.90 0.44 -10.74
N LEU A 171 6.49 1.24 -11.63
CA LEU A 171 6.27 1.07 -13.07
C LEU A 171 6.94 -0.20 -13.59
N TRP A 172 6.29 -0.87 -14.54
CA TRP A 172 6.90 -1.92 -15.34
C TRP A 172 8.02 -1.36 -16.23
N ASP A 173 9.12 -2.11 -16.38
CA ASP A 173 10.21 -1.80 -17.30
C ASP A 173 10.32 -2.90 -18.35
N GLU A 174 9.81 -2.61 -19.55
CA GLU A 174 9.79 -3.56 -20.68
C GLU A 174 11.19 -4.02 -21.10
N LYS A 175 12.24 -3.22 -20.91
CA LYS A 175 13.59 -3.64 -21.27
C LYS A 175 14.15 -4.65 -20.28
N ARG A 176 13.79 -4.50 -19.01
CA ARG A 176 14.23 -5.39 -17.92
C ARG A 176 13.34 -6.62 -17.78
N GLN A 177 12.11 -6.56 -18.29
CA GLN A 177 11.06 -7.54 -17.98
C GLN A 177 10.88 -7.68 -16.46
N ASP A 178 10.90 -6.55 -15.77
CA ASP A 178 10.82 -6.44 -14.32
C ASP A 178 10.28 -5.06 -13.93
N TRP A 179 9.81 -4.89 -12.69
CA TRP A 179 9.45 -3.57 -12.18
C TRP A 179 10.70 -2.71 -11.96
N LYS A 180 10.54 -1.39 -12.06
CA LYS A 180 11.61 -0.45 -11.73
C LYS A 180 12.10 -0.65 -10.29
N LYS A 181 13.37 -0.32 -10.03
CA LYS A 181 13.98 -0.50 -8.69
C LYS A 181 13.51 0.50 -7.62
N SER A 182 12.73 1.50 -8.01
CA SER A 182 12.19 2.52 -7.13
C SER A 182 10.76 2.88 -7.55
N PRO A 183 9.89 3.25 -6.60
CA PRO A 183 8.57 3.75 -6.92
C PRO A 183 8.67 5.12 -7.60
N ILE A 184 7.64 5.48 -8.34
CA ILE A 184 7.44 6.85 -8.83
C ILE A 184 6.67 7.67 -7.79
N ASN A 185 6.60 9.00 -7.98
CA ASN A 185 5.71 9.85 -7.21
C ASN A 185 4.22 9.53 -7.56
N PRO A 186 3.44 8.92 -6.67
CA PRO A 186 2.06 8.53 -6.97
C PRO A 186 1.12 9.73 -7.10
N GLU A 187 1.36 10.81 -6.34
CA GLU A 187 0.56 12.04 -6.46
C GLU A 187 0.62 12.60 -7.88
N LYS A 188 1.82 12.67 -8.47
CA LYS A 188 1.98 13.13 -9.85
C LYS A 188 1.24 12.23 -10.84
N PHE A 189 1.36 10.92 -10.68
CA PHE A 189 0.67 9.94 -11.52
C PHE A 189 -0.86 10.09 -11.44
N LEU A 190 -1.43 10.14 -10.23
CA LEU A 190 -2.87 10.23 -10.05
C LEU A 190 -3.44 11.56 -10.61
N LYS A 191 -2.72 12.67 -10.47
CA LYS A 191 -3.06 13.97 -11.10
C LYS A 191 -3.03 13.90 -12.62
N GLU A 192 -2.00 13.28 -13.20
CA GLU A 192 -1.89 13.10 -14.67
C GLU A 192 -3.04 12.23 -15.22
N LYS A 193 -3.47 11.23 -14.45
CA LYS A 193 -4.63 10.38 -14.76
C LYS A 193 -5.97 11.02 -14.42
N LYS A 194 -5.99 12.22 -13.82
CA LYS A 194 -7.21 12.95 -13.40
C LYS A 194 -8.09 12.17 -12.43
N VAL A 195 -7.45 11.42 -11.51
CA VAL A 195 -8.10 10.62 -10.46
C VAL A 195 -7.65 11.03 -9.05
N LEU A 196 -7.15 12.27 -8.92
CA LEU A 196 -6.84 12.92 -7.64
C LEU A 196 -7.46 14.32 -7.62
#